data_AF-H8I4N5-F1
#
_entry.id   AF-H8I4N5-F1
#
_cell.length_a   1.000
_cell.length_b   1.000
_cell.length_c   1.000
_cell.angle_alpha   90.00
_cell.angle_beta   90.00
_cell.angle_gamma   90.00
#
_symmetry.space_group_name_H-M   'P 1'
#
loop_
_entity.id
_entity.type
_entity.pdbx_description
1 polymer ?
#
loop_
_entity_poly.entity_id
_entity_poly.type
_entity_poly.pdbx_seq_one_letter_code
_entity_poly.pdbx_strand_id
1 'polypeptide(L)'
;MDMIDDKHLFRLIAGETFHIVEQDGTASEADPGLPPDTLLEMYRMMVQARAFDEKALKLQRMGKMGTYAPLSGQEAVQIGSAFALGEEDWMVPSYREAGAMMARGVPMKLQYMMWMGNDLGNRIPDGVNCLPISIPVGSQMLHATGFAWAAKVRKEKYAVICYFGDGATSRGDFHESLNFAGVFQVPAVFVCSNNGYAISTPVKDQTHADTLAQKAVAYGIRGYRADGMDALAMYVIVKEALERAKKGEGPTLIEALCYRYGPHTTADNPDLYRQKEEVEKIKRERDPIARFRNYLVKKGLWDDAKEKSLLEEIDGLVDAAAKEAEQSPPPTLEDLARNVFARIPEYLAEEVEYYKKVQGGARQ
;
A
#
# COMPACT_ATOMS: atom_id res chain seq x y z
N MET A 1 24.77 -11.62 28.29
CA MET A 1 23.82 -12.17 29.28
C MET A 1 22.50 -12.32 28.53
N ASP A 2 22.51 -13.22 27.54
CA ASP A 2 21.32 -13.63 26.81
C ASP A 2 20.69 -14.76 27.62
N MET A 3 19.63 -14.41 28.31
CA MET A 3 18.66 -15.35 28.86
C MET A 3 17.33 -14.75 28.47
N ILE A 4 16.82 -15.14 27.31
CA ILE A 4 15.57 -14.57 26.78
C ILE A 4 14.53 -14.67 27.90
N ASP A 5 13.73 -13.62 28.09
CA ASP A 5 12.38 -13.93 28.51
C ASP A 5 11.64 -14.54 27.28
N ASP A 6 11.82 -15.85 27.10
CA ASP A 6 11.05 -16.68 26.16
C ASP A 6 9.57 -16.86 26.61
N LYS A 7 9.19 -16.30 27.76
CA LYS A 7 7.81 -16.03 28.18
C LYS A 7 7.26 -14.73 27.53
N HIS A 8 8.11 -13.84 26.99
CA HIS A 8 7.77 -12.61 26.24
C HIS A 8 7.54 -12.86 24.74
N LEU A 9 8.44 -13.61 24.10
CA LEU A 9 8.16 -14.99 23.67
C LEU A 9 6.70 -15.39 23.33
N PHE A 10 5.93 -15.45 24.41
CA PHE A 10 4.68 -16.20 24.60
C PHE A 10 3.45 -15.28 24.63
N ARG A 11 3.65 -13.95 24.75
CA ARG A 11 2.68 -12.90 24.39
C ARG A 11 2.72 -12.54 22.91
N LEU A 12 3.79 -12.92 22.20
CA LEU A 12 4.20 -12.49 20.85
C LEU A 12 3.13 -12.49 19.76
N ILE A 13 1.97 -13.09 20.00
CA ILE A 13 0.92 -13.17 19.01
C ILE A 13 -0.50 -13.22 19.57
N ALA A 14 -0.67 -12.92 20.86
CA ALA A 14 -1.92 -13.12 21.58
C ALA A 14 -3.06 -12.15 21.20
N GLY A 15 -2.89 -11.35 20.14
CA GLY A 15 -3.90 -10.43 19.66
C GLY A 15 -3.98 -9.11 20.43
N GLU A 16 -2.90 -8.64 21.05
CA GLU A 16 -2.82 -7.23 21.44
C GLU A 16 -2.50 -6.39 20.20
N THR A 17 -3.21 -5.27 20.05
CA THR A 17 -3.09 -4.38 18.89
C THR A 17 -2.39 -3.11 19.33
N PHE A 18 -1.18 -2.88 18.83
CA PHE A 18 -0.45 -1.64 19.08
C PHE A 18 -1.18 -0.44 18.46
N HIS A 19 -1.44 0.58 19.27
CA HIS A 19 -2.05 1.86 18.88
C HIS A 19 -1.46 2.98 19.74
N ILE A 20 -1.55 4.20 19.25
CA ILE A 20 -1.01 5.42 19.87
C ILE A 20 -2.12 6.44 20.06
N VAL A 21 -2.97 6.64 19.04
CA VAL A 21 -3.98 7.69 18.98
C VAL A 21 -5.37 7.06 19.04
N GLU A 22 -6.10 7.42 20.09
CA GLU A 22 -7.51 7.10 20.24
C GLU A 22 -8.38 7.87 19.22
N GLN A 23 -9.62 7.41 19.00
CA GLN A 23 -10.51 8.05 18.01
C GLN A 23 -10.80 9.54 18.33
N ASP A 24 -10.78 9.92 19.60
CA ASP A 24 -10.97 11.31 20.05
C ASP A 24 -9.70 12.17 19.90
N GLY A 25 -8.62 11.61 19.36
CA GLY A 25 -7.33 12.27 19.16
C GLY A 25 -6.39 12.25 20.37
N THR A 26 -6.77 11.62 21.49
CA THR A 26 -5.85 11.45 22.64
C THR A 26 -4.71 10.53 22.24
N ALA A 27 -3.47 10.99 22.39
CA ALA A 27 -2.29 10.19 22.15
C ALA A 27 -1.73 9.61 23.47
N SER A 28 -1.22 8.38 23.41
CA SER A 28 -0.49 7.74 24.50
C SER A 28 0.96 8.26 24.59
N GLU A 29 1.69 7.80 25.59
CA GLU A 29 3.12 8.09 25.76
C GLU A 29 4.01 7.54 24.64
N ALA A 30 3.48 6.65 23.79
CA ALA A 30 4.18 6.12 22.62
C ALA A 30 4.18 7.09 21.41
N ASP A 31 3.55 8.27 21.52
CA ASP A 31 3.61 9.32 20.49
C ASP A 31 5.09 9.66 20.15
N PRO A 32 5.52 9.47 18.89
CA PRO A 32 6.90 9.70 18.49
C PRO A 32 7.35 11.17 18.51
N GLY A 33 6.43 12.12 18.75
CA GLY A 33 6.76 13.54 18.81
C GLY A 33 7.26 14.10 17.48
N LEU A 34 6.68 13.63 16.37
CA LEU A 34 7.07 14.09 15.03
C LEU A 34 6.91 15.60 14.87
N PRO A 35 7.76 16.24 14.04
CA PRO A 35 7.64 17.67 13.75
C PRO A 35 6.25 18.04 13.23
N PRO A 36 5.72 19.24 13.57
CA PRO A 36 4.41 19.69 13.10
C PRO A 36 4.23 19.56 11.59
N ASP A 37 5.22 19.98 10.79
CA ASP A 37 5.13 19.93 9.33
C ASP A 37 4.98 18.49 8.81
N THR A 38 5.68 17.52 9.42
CA THR A 38 5.55 16.10 9.08
C THR A 38 4.15 15.60 9.40
N LEU A 39 3.60 15.97 10.56
CA LEU A 39 2.24 15.59 10.95
C LEU A 39 1.19 16.17 10.00
N LEU A 40 1.33 17.45 9.63
CA LEU A 40 0.43 18.11 8.69
C LEU A 40 0.49 17.48 7.30
N GLU A 41 1.68 17.10 6.85
CA GLU A 41 1.88 16.45 5.55
C GLU A 41 1.32 15.02 5.54
N MET A 42 1.47 14.25 6.63
CA MET A 42 0.80 12.95 6.78
C MET A 42 -0.72 13.10 6.68
N TYR A 43 -1.30 14.11 7.35
CA TYR A 43 -2.74 14.35 7.28
C TYR A 43 -3.20 14.72 5.87
N ARG A 44 -2.51 15.67 5.23
CA ARG A 44 -2.73 16.06 3.84
C ARG A 44 -2.73 14.85 2.91
N MET A 45 -1.73 13.99 3.02
CA MET A 45 -1.59 12.81 2.16
C MET A 45 -2.71 11.77 2.40
N MET A 46 -3.22 11.63 3.63
CA MET A 46 -4.38 10.77 3.89
C MET A 46 -5.66 11.33 3.26
N VAL A 47 -5.90 12.64 3.38
CA VAL A 47 -7.05 13.31 2.74
C VAL A 47 -6.92 13.21 1.21
N GLN A 48 -5.72 13.40 0.66
CA GLN A 48 -5.45 13.28 -0.76
C GLN A 48 -5.66 11.85 -1.27
N ALA A 49 -5.26 10.83 -0.49
CA ALA A 49 -5.53 9.43 -0.81
C ALA A 49 -7.02 9.11 -0.91
N ARG A 50 -7.84 9.62 0.03
CA ARG A 50 -9.30 9.49 -0.02
C ARG A 50 -9.90 10.18 -1.24
N ALA A 51 -9.49 11.43 -1.50
CA ALA A 51 -10.00 12.20 -2.64
C ALA A 51 -9.61 11.54 -3.99
N PHE A 52 -8.37 11.05 -4.10
CA PHE A 52 -7.90 10.28 -5.25
C PHE A 52 -8.79 9.06 -5.52
N ASP A 53 -9.11 8.30 -4.46
CA ASP A 53 -9.94 7.09 -4.50
C ASP A 53 -11.37 7.40 -4.97
N GLU A 54 -11.97 8.45 -4.41
CA GLU A 54 -13.32 8.91 -4.78
C GLU A 54 -13.38 9.37 -6.24
N LYS A 55 -12.33 10.07 -6.72
CA LYS A 55 -12.23 10.47 -8.12
C LYS A 55 -12.04 9.27 -9.05
N ALA A 56 -11.22 8.28 -8.68
CA ALA A 56 -11.05 7.04 -9.43
C ALA A 56 -12.40 6.31 -9.62
N LEU A 57 -13.19 6.20 -8.54
CA LEU A 57 -14.53 5.62 -8.59
C LEU A 57 -15.47 6.39 -9.54
N LYS A 58 -15.45 7.72 -9.52
CA LYS A 58 -16.22 8.55 -10.45
C LYS A 58 -15.78 8.30 -11.90
N LEU A 59 -14.47 8.28 -12.17
CA LEU A 59 -13.91 8.01 -13.50
C LEU A 59 -14.34 6.63 -14.02
N GLN A 60 -14.29 5.61 -13.18
CA GLN A 60 -14.71 4.26 -13.52
C GLN A 60 -16.21 4.20 -13.86
N ARG A 61 -17.08 4.85 -13.07
CA ARG A 61 -18.52 4.93 -13.35
C ARG A 61 -18.85 5.68 -14.63
N MET A 62 -18.00 6.62 -15.05
CA MET A 62 -18.11 7.32 -16.33
C MET A 62 -17.55 6.51 -17.52
N GLY A 63 -17.07 5.28 -17.30
CA GLY A 63 -16.46 4.44 -18.33
C GLY A 63 -15.08 4.91 -18.79
N LYS A 64 -14.44 5.80 -18.03
CA LYS A 64 -13.11 6.35 -18.36
C LYS A 64 -11.95 5.53 -17.77
N MET A 65 -12.26 4.57 -16.91
CA MET A 65 -11.30 3.72 -16.23
C MET A 65 -11.82 2.27 -16.24
N GLY A 66 -10.91 1.30 -16.27
CA GLY A 66 -11.23 -0.12 -16.20
C GLY A 66 -11.70 -0.56 -14.81
N THR A 67 -11.38 -1.80 -14.43
CA THR A 67 -11.65 -2.25 -13.05
C THR A 67 -10.73 -1.50 -12.08
N TYR A 68 -11.26 -0.91 -11.02
CA TYR A 68 -10.48 -0.19 -10.01
C TYR A 68 -10.63 -0.82 -8.63
N ALA A 69 -9.59 -0.78 -7.80
CA ALA A 69 -9.55 -1.35 -6.45
C ALA A 69 -9.55 -0.25 -5.38
N PRO A 70 -10.70 0.04 -4.73
CA PRO A 70 -10.80 1.17 -3.80
C PRO A 70 -9.94 1.01 -2.54
N LEU A 71 -9.29 2.07 -2.10
CA LEU A 71 -8.45 2.07 -0.89
C LEU A 71 -9.12 2.64 0.35
N SER A 72 -10.26 3.33 0.21
CA SER A 72 -10.92 4.06 1.30
C SER A 72 -11.03 3.24 2.60
N GLY A 73 -10.48 3.79 3.70
CA GLY A 73 -10.36 3.12 4.99
C GLY A 73 -9.02 2.43 5.23
N GLN A 74 -8.06 2.57 4.31
CA GLN A 74 -6.70 2.07 4.45
C GLN A 74 -5.64 3.19 4.36
N GLU A 75 -6.03 4.45 4.58
CA GLU A 75 -5.13 5.60 4.43
C GLU A 75 -4.02 5.60 5.48
N ALA A 76 -4.34 5.36 6.75
CA ALA A 76 -3.36 5.38 7.84
C ALA A 76 -2.28 4.31 7.68
N VAL A 77 -2.66 3.06 7.33
CA VAL A 77 -1.67 1.99 7.06
C VAL A 77 -0.74 2.38 5.91
N GLN A 78 -1.25 3.01 4.86
CA GLN A 78 -0.44 3.41 3.72
C GLN A 78 0.47 4.60 4.02
N ILE A 79 -0.09 5.71 4.52
CA ILE A 79 0.64 6.94 4.76
C ILE A 79 1.57 6.80 5.97
N GLY A 80 1.09 6.23 7.08
CA GLY A 80 1.91 6.00 8.27
C GLY A 80 3.16 5.17 7.98
N SER A 81 2.99 4.05 7.26
CA SER A 81 4.12 3.19 6.89
C SER A 81 5.05 3.83 5.85
N ALA A 82 4.52 4.55 4.85
CA ALA A 82 5.34 5.20 3.82
C ALA A 82 6.23 6.30 4.40
N PHE A 83 5.73 7.08 5.36
CA PHE A 83 6.50 8.15 6.02
C PHE A 83 7.63 7.61 6.92
N ALA A 84 7.58 6.33 7.31
CA ALA A 84 8.66 5.70 8.07
C ALA A 84 9.90 5.35 7.21
N LEU A 85 9.74 5.28 5.89
CA LEU A 85 10.81 4.94 4.95
C LEU A 85 11.88 6.04 4.92
N GLY A 86 13.15 5.62 4.87
CA GLY A 86 14.24 6.51 4.47
C GLY A 86 14.22 6.79 2.97
N GLU A 87 15.01 7.78 2.55
CA GLU A 87 15.16 8.15 1.13
C GLU A 87 15.69 6.98 0.28
N GLU A 88 16.58 6.14 0.81
CA GLU A 88 17.14 5.00 0.08
C GLU A 88 16.26 3.73 0.16
N ASP A 89 15.28 3.68 1.07
CA ASP A 89 14.43 2.51 1.25
C ASP A 89 13.48 2.32 0.04
N TRP A 90 13.23 1.06 -0.31
CA TRP A 90 12.44 0.67 -1.49
C TRP A 90 11.04 0.19 -1.12
N MET A 91 10.07 0.55 -1.94
CA MET A 91 8.67 0.15 -1.80
C MET A 91 8.27 -0.88 -2.85
N VAL A 92 7.61 -1.96 -2.43
CA VAL A 92 7.00 -2.98 -3.30
C VAL A 92 5.50 -3.05 -3.02
N PRO A 93 4.66 -2.36 -3.81
CA PRO A 93 3.23 -2.26 -3.57
C PRO A 93 2.48 -3.51 -4.06
N SER A 94 1.26 -3.70 -3.52
CA SER A 94 0.23 -4.49 -4.21
C SER A 94 -0.68 -3.55 -5.00
N TYR A 95 -1.84 -4.02 -5.45
CA TYR A 95 -2.75 -3.23 -6.28
C TYR A 95 -3.62 -2.23 -5.52
N ARG A 96 -3.49 -2.07 -4.20
CA ARG A 96 -4.34 -1.16 -3.40
C ARG A 96 -3.56 -0.03 -2.72
N GLU A 97 -2.27 0.08 -2.97
CA GLU A 97 -1.36 0.97 -2.23
C GLU A 97 -1.16 2.35 -2.87
N ALA A 98 -2.18 2.90 -3.52
CA ALA A 98 -2.08 4.19 -4.21
C ALA A 98 -1.64 5.35 -3.29
N GLY A 99 -2.13 5.40 -2.06
CA GLY A 99 -1.71 6.37 -1.05
C GLY A 99 -0.23 6.24 -0.67
N ALA A 100 0.26 5.01 -0.45
CA ALA A 100 1.67 4.77 -0.12
C ALA A 100 2.58 5.12 -1.31
N MET A 101 2.16 4.77 -2.52
CA MET A 101 2.88 5.13 -3.75
C MET A 101 2.92 6.66 -3.95
N MET A 102 1.84 7.38 -3.65
CA MET A 102 1.83 8.86 -3.68
C MET A 102 2.83 9.44 -2.67
N ALA A 103 2.81 8.96 -1.42
CA ALA A 103 3.75 9.41 -0.40
C ALA A 103 5.22 9.10 -0.76
N ARG A 104 5.47 8.04 -1.54
CA ARG A 104 6.79 7.70 -2.07
C ARG A 104 7.22 8.56 -3.27
N GLY A 105 6.31 9.35 -3.84
CA GLY A 105 6.57 10.25 -4.96
C GLY A 105 6.03 9.79 -6.31
N VAL A 106 5.22 8.73 -6.37
CA VAL A 106 4.56 8.31 -7.63
C VAL A 106 3.39 9.26 -7.94
N PRO A 107 3.41 10.00 -9.07
CA PRO A 107 2.36 10.95 -9.40
C PRO A 107 0.98 10.32 -9.57
N MET A 108 -0.08 10.98 -9.09
CA MET A 108 -1.47 10.57 -9.26
C MET A 108 -1.83 10.26 -10.71
N LYS A 109 -1.34 11.06 -11.65
CA LYS A 109 -1.54 10.87 -13.09
C LYS A 109 -1.15 9.45 -13.55
N LEU A 110 0.04 8.98 -13.17
CA LEU A 110 0.53 7.66 -13.59
C LEU A 110 -0.34 6.55 -13.00
N GLN A 111 -0.76 6.72 -11.75
CA GLN A 111 -1.64 5.77 -11.08
C GLN A 111 -3.02 5.70 -11.74
N TYR A 112 -3.60 6.84 -12.14
CA TYR A 112 -4.83 6.85 -12.94
C TYR A 112 -4.63 6.18 -14.30
N MET A 113 -3.55 6.50 -15.01
CA MET A 113 -3.24 5.94 -16.33
C MET A 113 -3.15 4.41 -16.30
N MET A 114 -2.56 3.83 -15.25
CA MET A 114 -2.49 2.36 -15.08
C MET A 114 -3.89 1.74 -15.11
N TRP A 115 -4.83 2.29 -14.34
CA TRP A 115 -6.21 1.80 -14.29
C TRP A 115 -7.05 2.17 -15.53
N MET A 116 -6.61 3.16 -16.30
CA MET A 116 -7.18 3.49 -17.62
C MET A 116 -6.66 2.57 -18.73
N GLY A 117 -5.76 1.62 -18.43
CA GLY A 117 -5.20 0.69 -19.41
C GLY A 117 -4.06 1.29 -20.25
N ASN A 118 -3.32 2.26 -19.69
CA ASN A 118 -2.17 2.87 -20.34
C ASN A 118 -0.86 2.41 -19.66
N ASP A 119 0.03 1.78 -20.44
CA ASP A 119 1.28 1.17 -19.93
C ASP A 119 2.25 2.20 -19.34
N LEU A 120 2.18 3.46 -19.79
CA LEU A 120 2.95 4.57 -19.21
C LEU A 120 2.67 4.75 -17.71
N GLY A 121 1.47 4.39 -17.25
CA GLY A 121 1.11 4.44 -15.84
C GLY A 121 1.97 3.53 -14.93
N ASN A 122 2.60 2.50 -15.50
CA ASN A 122 3.50 1.59 -14.78
C ASN A 122 4.97 2.03 -14.82
N ARG A 123 5.29 3.13 -15.51
CA ARG A 123 6.66 3.65 -15.57
C ARG A 123 6.93 4.54 -14.36
N ILE A 124 7.36 3.92 -13.27
CA ILE A 124 7.77 4.63 -12.06
C ILE A 124 8.85 5.67 -12.44
N PRO A 125 8.72 6.95 -12.03
CA PRO A 125 9.69 7.98 -12.38
C PRO A 125 11.09 7.67 -11.84
N ASP A 126 12.11 8.14 -12.57
CA ASP A 126 13.49 8.07 -12.11
C ASP A 126 13.64 8.77 -10.74
N GLY A 127 14.44 8.17 -9.86
CA GLY A 127 14.65 8.65 -8.48
C GLY A 127 13.54 8.27 -7.49
N VAL A 128 12.45 7.63 -7.93
CA VAL A 128 11.41 7.10 -7.04
C VAL A 128 11.68 5.62 -6.76
N ASN A 129 12.14 5.30 -5.54
CA ASN A 129 12.41 3.93 -5.08
C ASN A 129 11.12 3.14 -4.81
N CYS A 130 10.35 2.86 -5.85
CA CYS A 130 9.12 2.10 -5.82
C CYS A 130 9.07 1.14 -7.01
N LEU A 131 8.61 -0.10 -6.82
CA LEU A 131 8.31 -0.99 -7.94
C LEU A 131 6.89 -0.71 -8.48
N PRO A 132 6.62 -1.03 -9.75
CA PRO A 132 5.26 -1.03 -10.27
C PRO A 132 4.35 -2.00 -9.51
N ILE A 133 3.04 -1.78 -9.60
CA ILE A 133 2.02 -2.63 -8.99
C ILE A 133 2.11 -4.07 -9.54
N SER A 134 1.97 -5.06 -8.64
CA SER A 134 1.71 -6.44 -9.02
C SER A 134 0.24 -6.81 -8.80
N ILE A 135 -0.42 -7.34 -9.83
CA ILE A 135 -1.79 -7.87 -9.76
C ILE A 135 -1.85 -9.29 -9.20
N PRO A 136 -0.97 -10.24 -9.59
CA PRO A 136 -1.03 -11.60 -9.06
C PRO A 136 -0.77 -11.64 -7.55
N VAL A 137 -1.81 -12.02 -6.78
CA VAL A 137 -1.78 -12.06 -5.32
C VAL A 137 -0.66 -12.98 -4.83
N GLY A 138 0.31 -12.41 -4.13
CA GLY A 138 1.42 -13.16 -3.51
C GLY A 138 2.78 -12.83 -4.14
N SER A 139 2.80 -12.71 -5.46
CA SER A 139 4.02 -12.69 -6.27
C SER A 139 5.02 -11.60 -5.89
N GLN A 140 4.54 -10.41 -5.52
CA GLN A 140 5.38 -9.27 -5.20
C GLN A 140 6.25 -9.49 -3.96
N MET A 141 5.84 -10.39 -3.04
CA MET A 141 6.63 -10.73 -1.86
C MET A 141 7.92 -11.47 -2.23
N LEU A 142 7.88 -12.30 -3.28
CA LEU A 142 9.06 -13.00 -3.79
C LEU A 142 10.06 -11.99 -4.34
N HIS A 143 9.57 -11.01 -5.11
CA HIS A 143 10.38 -9.92 -5.66
C HIS A 143 10.97 -9.04 -4.55
N ALA A 144 10.17 -8.65 -3.55
CA ALA A 144 10.64 -7.87 -2.41
C ALA A 144 11.75 -8.60 -1.64
N THR A 145 11.59 -9.91 -1.44
CA THR A 145 12.57 -10.76 -0.75
C THR A 145 13.89 -10.82 -1.53
N GLY A 146 13.83 -11.09 -2.84
CA GLY A 146 15.01 -11.12 -3.69
C GLY A 146 15.72 -9.75 -3.78
N PHE A 147 14.94 -8.67 -3.81
CA PHE A 147 15.48 -7.31 -3.84
C PHE A 147 16.17 -6.96 -2.51
N ALA A 148 15.54 -7.24 -1.37
CA ALA A 148 16.16 -7.07 -0.06
C ALA A 148 17.43 -7.92 0.08
N TRP A 149 17.41 -9.15 -0.43
CA TRP A 149 18.59 -10.00 -0.44
C TRP A 149 19.74 -9.41 -1.25
N ALA A 150 19.45 -8.82 -2.42
CA ALA A 150 20.44 -8.09 -3.21
C ALA A 150 21.07 -6.93 -2.43
N ALA A 151 20.28 -6.17 -1.68
CA ALA A 151 20.77 -5.11 -0.79
C ALA A 151 21.80 -5.65 0.21
N LYS A 152 21.46 -6.78 0.86
CA LYS A 152 22.36 -7.45 1.81
C LYS A 152 23.66 -7.94 1.17
N VAL A 153 23.57 -8.63 0.04
CA VAL A 153 24.75 -9.16 -0.68
C VAL A 153 25.68 -8.03 -1.12
N ARG A 154 25.09 -6.92 -1.57
CA ARG A 154 25.83 -5.71 -2.01
C ARG A 154 26.26 -4.80 -0.85
N LYS A 155 25.88 -5.12 0.39
CA LYS A 155 26.13 -4.30 1.60
C LYS A 155 25.54 -2.90 1.49
N GLU A 156 24.43 -2.77 0.80
CA GLU A 156 23.63 -1.55 0.75
C GLU A 156 22.96 -1.32 2.10
N LYS A 157 22.66 -0.06 2.39
CA LYS A 157 22.10 0.34 3.70
C LYS A 157 20.59 0.55 3.69
N TYR A 158 19.92 0.24 2.58
CA TYR A 158 18.47 0.36 2.47
C TYR A 158 17.76 -0.95 2.85
N ALA A 159 16.50 -0.81 3.26
CA ALA A 159 15.55 -1.91 3.41
C ALA A 159 14.44 -1.84 2.36
N VAL A 160 13.69 -2.93 2.23
CA VAL A 160 12.55 -3.04 1.32
C VAL A 160 11.27 -3.24 2.12
N ILE A 161 10.26 -2.39 1.91
CA ILE A 161 8.91 -2.60 2.43
C ILE A 161 8.03 -3.24 1.35
N CYS A 162 7.24 -4.23 1.73
CA CYS A 162 6.35 -4.95 0.83
C CYS A 162 4.92 -4.97 1.38
N TYR A 163 3.95 -4.61 0.56
CA TYR A 163 2.54 -4.62 0.94
C TYR A 163 1.76 -5.79 0.34
N PHE A 164 0.77 -6.28 1.06
CA PHE A 164 -0.19 -7.29 0.62
C PHE A 164 -1.44 -7.29 1.52
N GLY A 165 -2.52 -7.91 1.07
CA GLY A 165 -3.74 -8.09 1.86
C GLY A 165 -3.78 -9.41 2.62
N ASP A 166 -4.74 -9.54 3.54
CA ASP A 166 -4.98 -10.74 4.35
C ASP A 166 -5.08 -12.04 3.53
N GLY A 167 -5.77 -12.00 2.38
CA GLY A 167 -5.87 -13.16 1.49
C GLY A 167 -4.56 -13.65 0.89
N ALA A 168 -3.55 -12.79 0.77
CA ALA A 168 -2.24 -13.20 0.28
C ALA A 168 -1.51 -14.13 1.27
N THR A 169 -1.89 -14.11 2.55
CA THR A 169 -1.27 -14.96 3.59
C THR A 169 -1.60 -16.45 3.49
N SER A 170 -2.49 -16.81 2.55
CA SER A 170 -2.83 -18.20 2.20
C SER A 170 -2.19 -18.67 0.90
N ARG A 171 -1.32 -17.87 0.28
CA ARG A 171 -0.58 -18.22 -0.95
C ARG A 171 0.75 -18.88 -0.61
N GLY A 172 1.19 -19.84 -1.43
CA GLY A 172 2.54 -20.44 -1.32
C GLY A 172 3.64 -19.38 -1.32
N ASP A 173 3.53 -18.39 -2.22
CA ASP A 173 4.46 -17.26 -2.36
C ASP A 173 4.69 -16.51 -1.05
N PHE A 174 3.68 -16.36 -0.19
CA PHE A 174 3.83 -15.76 1.15
C PHE A 174 4.76 -16.61 2.02
N HIS A 175 4.52 -17.93 2.07
CA HIS A 175 5.32 -18.85 2.86
C HIS A 175 6.77 -18.92 2.36
N GLU A 176 6.96 -19.02 1.06
CA GLU A 176 8.28 -19.08 0.44
C GLU A 176 9.09 -17.80 0.67
N SER A 177 8.45 -16.64 0.49
CA SER A 177 9.07 -15.32 0.70
C SER A 177 9.54 -15.14 2.14
N LEU A 178 8.66 -15.36 3.11
CA LEU A 178 9.00 -15.13 4.52
C LEU A 178 10.01 -16.16 5.03
N ASN A 179 9.91 -17.42 4.58
CA ASN A 179 10.91 -18.45 4.91
C ASN A 179 12.30 -18.07 4.38
N PHE A 180 12.40 -17.69 3.10
CA PHE A 180 13.67 -17.27 2.52
C PHE A 180 14.21 -16.01 3.20
N ALA A 181 13.35 -15.02 3.44
CA ALA A 181 13.71 -13.80 4.13
C ALA A 181 14.26 -14.07 5.54
N GLY A 182 13.66 -15.01 6.27
CA GLY A 182 14.10 -15.48 7.58
C GLY A 182 15.44 -16.19 7.53
N VAL A 183 15.61 -17.18 6.64
CA VAL A 183 16.89 -17.92 6.50
C VAL A 183 18.04 -16.96 6.18
N PHE A 184 17.84 -16.06 5.22
CA PHE A 184 18.90 -15.17 4.77
C PHE A 184 18.96 -13.86 5.54
N GLN A 185 18.10 -13.66 6.54
CA GLN A 185 18.02 -12.45 7.36
C GLN A 185 18.10 -11.18 6.50
N VAL A 186 17.23 -11.09 5.49
CA VAL A 186 17.22 -9.98 4.52
C VAL A 186 16.61 -8.71 5.14
N PRO A 187 17.04 -7.51 4.70
CA PRO A 187 16.50 -6.25 5.21
C PRO A 187 15.11 -5.94 4.61
N ALA A 188 14.07 -6.69 5.05
CA ALA A 188 12.70 -6.54 4.54
C ALA A 188 11.65 -6.35 5.65
N VAL A 189 10.61 -5.57 5.35
CA VAL A 189 9.42 -5.41 6.19
C VAL A 189 8.19 -5.76 5.37
N PHE A 190 7.43 -6.75 5.84
CA PHE A 190 6.23 -7.27 5.19
C PHE A 190 5.00 -6.71 5.89
N VAL A 191 4.23 -5.85 5.24
CA VAL A 191 3.03 -5.21 5.80
C VAL A 191 1.78 -5.83 5.19
N CYS A 192 1.04 -6.56 6.02
CA CYS A 192 -0.26 -7.11 5.70
C CYS A 192 -1.35 -6.08 6.05
N SER A 193 -1.94 -5.46 5.03
CA SER A 193 -3.16 -4.65 5.15
C SER A 193 -4.36 -5.58 5.37
N ASN A 194 -4.59 -5.99 6.61
CA ASN A 194 -5.72 -6.85 6.99
C ASN A 194 -6.99 -6.00 7.08
N ASN A 195 -7.76 -5.97 5.99
CA ASN A 195 -9.02 -5.22 5.91
C ASN A 195 -10.26 -6.07 6.24
N GLY A 196 -10.04 -7.31 6.70
CA GLY A 196 -11.07 -8.25 7.09
C GLY A 196 -11.59 -9.17 5.98
N TYR A 197 -11.27 -8.92 4.71
CA TYR A 197 -11.87 -9.65 3.57
C TYR A 197 -10.94 -9.83 2.35
N ALA A 198 -10.78 -11.09 1.93
CA ALA A 198 -10.27 -11.45 0.62
C ALA A 198 -11.42 -11.59 -0.39
N ILE A 199 -11.67 -10.52 -1.16
CA ILE A 199 -12.87 -10.38 -2.00
C ILE A 199 -14.13 -10.40 -1.12
N SER A 200 -14.76 -11.58 -1.02
CA SER A 200 -15.94 -11.89 -0.22
C SER A 200 -15.65 -12.83 0.95
N THR A 201 -14.45 -13.43 1.00
CA THR A 201 -14.07 -14.40 2.03
C THR A 201 -13.59 -13.65 3.27
N PRO A 202 -14.29 -13.71 4.41
CA PRO A 202 -13.83 -13.08 5.64
C PRO A 202 -12.57 -13.79 6.17
N VAL A 203 -11.72 -13.07 6.90
CA VAL A 203 -10.42 -13.61 7.39
C VAL A 203 -10.56 -14.91 8.19
N LYS A 204 -11.64 -15.07 8.97
CA LYS A 204 -11.92 -16.29 9.73
C LYS A 204 -12.08 -17.55 8.86
N ASP A 205 -12.48 -17.37 7.60
CA ASP A 205 -12.63 -18.45 6.61
C ASP A 205 -11.38 -18.55 5.72
N GLN A 206 -10.44 -17.61 5.83
CA GLN A 206 -9.18 -17.58 5.08
C GLN A 206 -8.11 -18.44 5.75
N THR A 207 -8.05 -18.43 7.09
CA THR A 207 -7.05 -19.16 7.86
C THR A 207 -7.51 -19.40 9.29
N HIS A 208 -7.03 -20.47 9.92
CA HIS A 208 -7.35 -20.80 11.32
C HIS A 208 -6.39 -20.19 12.34
N ALA A 209 -5.42 -19.37 11.88
CA ALA A 209 -4.54 -18.63 12.78
C ALA A 209 -5.32 -17.53 13.50
N ASP A 210 -5.10 -17.35 14.81
CA ASP A 210 -5.79 -16.33 15.63
C ASP A 210 -5.49 -14.90 15.14
N THR A 211 -4.29 -14.70 14.60
CA THR A 211 -3.82 -13.47 13.97
C THR A 211 -3.05 -13.79 12.69
N LEU A 212 -2.80 -12.80 11.83
CA LEU A 212 -1.88 -12.99 10.70
C LEU A 212 -0.44 -12.78 11.14
N ALA A 213 -0.20 -11.99 12.18
CA ALA A 213 1.11 -11.79 12.78
C ALA A 213 1.78 -13.10 13.24
N GLN A 214 1.03 -14.12 13.73
CA GLN A 214 1.65 -15.38 14.22
C GLN A 214 2.33 -16.17 13.14
N LYS A 215 1.93 -15.96 11.88
CA LYS A 215 2.55 -16.68 10.77
C LYS A 215 4.06 -16.39 10.71
N ALA A 216 4.52 -15.26 11.24
CA ALA A 216 5.94 -14.94 11.42
C ALA A 216 6.74 -16.02 12.17
N VAL A 217 6.12 -16.66 13.18
CA VAL A 217 6.77 -17.68 14.02
C VAL A 217 7.19 -18.89 13.19
N ALA A 218 6.42 -19.24 12.16
CA ALA A 218 6.76 -20.36 11.28
C ALA A 218 8.10 -20.17 10.54
N TYR A 219 8.61 -18.93 10.47
CA TYR A 219 9.84 -18.59 9.77
C TYR A 219 10.95 -18.08 10.70
N GLY A 220 10.72 -18.09 12.01
CA GLY A 220 11.67 -17.55 12.99
C GLY A 220 11.92 -16.04 12.84
N ILE A 221 10.94 -15.29 12.35
CA ILE A 221 11.01 -13.83 12.18
C ILE A 221 10.07 -13.12 13.17
N ARG A 222 10.26 -11.82 13.37
CA ARG A 222 9.36 -11.05 14.25
C ARG A 222 8.01 -10.82 13.57
N GLY A 223 6.94 -10.99 14.33
CA GLY A 223 5.58 -10.67 13.94
C GLY A 223 5.00 -9.61 14.88
N TYR A 224 4.34 -8.59 14.33
CA TYR A 224 3.64 -7.58 15.11
C TYR A 224 2.22 -7.37 14.59
N ARG A 225 1.32 -6.94 15.48
CA ARG A 225 -0.03 -6.50 15.11
C ARG A 225 -0.26 -5.06 15.58
N ALA A 226 -0.73 -4.21 14.67
CA ALA A 226 -0.98 -2.79 14.92
C ALA A 226 -2.36 -2.37 14.43
N ASP A 227 -2.90 -1.28 14.98
CA ASP A 227 -4.08 -0.64 14.44
C ASP A 227 -3.69 0.06 13.14
N GLY A 228 -4.06 -0.53 12.01
CA GLY A 228 -3.83 0.02 10.68
C GLY A 228 -4.65 1.28 10.38
N MET A 229 -5.57 1.66 11.28
CA MET A 229 -6.30 2.94 11.24
C MET A 229 -5.61 4.05 12.04
N ASP A 230 -4.47 3.76 12.69
CA ASP A 230 -3.65 4.73 13.40
C ASP A 230 -2.34 4.98 12.65
N ALA A 231 -2.24 6.17 12.04
CA ALA A 231 -1.09 6.53 11.22
C ALA A 231 0.22 6.65 12.04
N LEU A 232 0.15 7.05 13.32
CA LEU A 232 1.34 7.13 14.17
C LEU A 232 1.79 5.75 14.62
N ALA A 233 0.85 4.86 14.97
CA ALA A 233 1.19 3.49 15.32
C ALA A 233 1.89 2.78 14.16
N MET A 234 1.36 2.97 12.94
CA MET A 234 1.95 2.44 11.72
C MET A 234 3.32 3.05 11.42
N TYR A 235 3.50 4.36 11.62
CA TYR A 235 4.80 5.00 11.49
C TYR A 235 5.84 4.39 12.43
N VAL A 236 5.54 4.32 13.74
CA VAL A 236 6.47 3.86 14.76
C VAL A 236 6.89 2.42 14.52
N ILE A 237 5.93 1.52 14.29
CA ILE A 237 6.21 0.09 14.17
C ILE A 237 6.97 -0.25 12.90
N VAL A 238 6.67 0.45 11.79
CA VAL A 238 7.41 0.27 10.53
C VAL A 238 8.80 0.88 10.64
N LYS A 239 8.95 2.04 11.29
CA LYS A 239 10.26 2.68 11.51
C LYS A 239 11.20 1.76 12.28
N GLU A 240 10.74 1.21 13.41
CA GLU A 240 11.51 0.25 14.20
C GLU A 240 11.89 -0.99 13.36
N ALA A 241 10.92 -1.55 12.63
CA ALA A 241 11.13 -2.73 11.80
C ALA A 241 12.17 -2.49 10.69
N LEU A 242 12.13 -1.33 10.02
CA LEU A 242 13.07 -0.94 8.98
C LEU A 242 14.48 -0.73 9.55
N GLU A 243 14.60 -0.05 10.70
CA GLU A 243 15.89 0.16 11.36
C GLU A 243 16.54 -1.15 11.79
N ARG A 244 15.75 -2.06 12.36
CA ARG A 244 16.18 -3.42 12.73
C ARG A 244 16.64 -4.22 11.51
N ALA A 245 15.85 -4.20 10.45
CA ALA A 245 16.17 -4.86 9.19
C ALA A 245 17.52 -4.35 8.61
N LYS A 246 17.74 -3.03 8.62
CA LYS A 246 19.00 -2.40 8.16
C LYS A 246 20.21 -2.71 9.04
N LYS A 247 20.02 -3.00 10.33
CA LYS A 247 21.07 -3.46 11.25
C LYS A 247 21.44 -4.94 11.04
N GLY A 248 20.77 -5.64 10.13
CA GLY A 248 21.03 -7.05 9.83
C GLY A 248 20.35 -8.03 10.79
N GLU A 249 19.41 -7.56 11.60
CA GLU A 249 18.64 -8.37 12.55
C GLU A 249 17.44 -9.08 11.87
N GLY A 250 17.38 -9.06 10.54
CA GLY A 250 16.42 -9.81 9.74
C GLY A 250 15.06 -9.14 9.55
N PRO A 251 14.14 -9.83 8.86
CA PRO A 251 12.89 -9.25 8.41
C PRO A 251 11.81 -9.25 9.48
N THR A 252 10.76 -8.47 9.26
CA THR A 252 9.60 -8.35 10.15
C THR A 252 8.29 -8.50 9.37
N LEU A 253 7.31 -9.22 9.92
CA LEU A 253 5.92 -9.24 9.47
C LEU A 253 5.07 -8.32 10.37
N ILE A 254 4.29 -7.44 9.76
CA ILE A 254 3.36 -6.54 10.45
C ILE A 254 1.95 -6.80 9.92
N GLU A 255 1.04 -7.19 10.79
CA GLU A 255 -0.39 -7.21 10.54
C GLU A 255 -1.00 -5.86 10.94
N ALA A 256 -1.42 -5.08 9.94
CA ALA A 256 -2.10 -3.81 10.14
C ALA A 256 -3.62 -4.03 10.03
N LEU A 257 -4.33 -3.93 11.15
CA LEU A 257 -5.78 -4.07 11.19
C LEU A 257 -6.45 -2.80 10.67
N CYS A 258 -7.00 -2.85 9.46
CA CYS A 258 -7.70 -1.74 8.83
C CYS A 258 -9.09 -2.19 8.35
N TYR A 259 -9.75 -1.40 7.51
CA TYR A 259 -11.03 -1.78 6.94
C TYR A 259 -11.22 -1.20 5.54
N ARG A 260 -11.82 -1.98 4.63
CA ARG A 260 -12.12 -1.51 3.27
C ARG A 260 -13.55 -1.00 3.20
N TYR A 261 -13.77 0.31 3.15
CA TYR A 261 -15.15 0.85 3.08
C TYR A 261 -15.85 0.47 1.77
N GLY A 262 -15.12 0.53 0.65
CA GLY A 262 -15.64 0.19 -0.67
C GLY A 262 -15.78 -1.31 -0.95
N PRO A 263 -16.22 -1.67 -2.17
CA PRO A 263 -16.20 -3.04 -2.68
C PRO A 263 -14.75 -3.55 -2.85
N HIS A 264 -14.57 -4.84 -3.16
CA HIS A 264 -13.24 -5.39 -3.46
C HIS A 264 -12.59 -4.67 -4.65
N THR A 265 -13.36 -4.58 -5.73
CA THR A 265 -13.11 -3.76 -6.91
C THR A 265 -14.44 -3.22 -7.42
N THR A 266 -14.41 -2.36 -8.43
CA THR A 266 -15.63 -1.90 -9.10
C THR A 266 -16.42 -2.99 -9.84
N ALA A 267 -15.87 -4.21 -9.96
CA ALA A 267 -16.54 -5.38 -10.50
C ALA A 267 -17.21 -6.26 -9.43
N ASP A 268 -17.09 -5.89 -8.15
CA ASP A 268 -17.61 -6.65 -7.00
C ASP A 268 -18.88 -6.02 -6.41
N ASN A 269 -19.71 -6.85 -5.77
CA ASN A 269 -20.90 -6.41 -5.03
C ASN A 269 -20.83 -6.83 -3.55
N PRO A 270 -20.45 -5.92 -2.63
CA PRO A 270 -20.29 -6.23 -1.22
C PRO A 270 -21.61 -6.50 -0.49
N ASP A 271 -22.75 -6.07 -1.03
CA ASP A 271 -24.08 -6.30 -0.44
C ASP A 271 -24.42 -7.80 -0.34
N LEU A 272 -23.70 -8.66 -1.07
CA LEU A 272 -23.87 -10.11 -1.05
C LEU A 272 -23.23 -10.80 0.16
N TYR A 273 -22.27 -10.15 0.83
CA TYR A 273 -21.46 -10.80 1.88
C TYR A 273 -21.15 -9.90 3.08
N ARG A 274 -21.59 -8.63 3.07
CA ARG A 274 -21.32 -7.67 4.13
C ARG A 274 -22.51 -6.73 4.36
N GLN A 275 -22.79 -6.43 5.62
CA GLN A 275 -23.89 -5.53 6.00
C GLN A 275 -23.46 -4.06 5.85
N LYS A 276 -24.32 -3.22 5.27
CA LYS A 276 -24.03 -1.78 5.09
C LYS A 276 -23.86 -1.07 6.43
N GLU A 277 -24.66 -1.46 7.41
CA GLU A 277 -24.67 -0.90 8.76
C GLU A 277 -23.34 -1.15 9.49
N GLU A 278 -22.69 -2.29 9.24
CA GLU A 278 -21.35 -2.59 9.77
C GLU A 278 -20.32 -1.60 9.22
N VAL A 279 -20.33 -1.38 7.90
CA VAL A 279 -19.39 -0.48 7.22
C VAL A 279 -19.56 0.96 7.70
N GLU A 280 -20.80 1.46 7.74
CA GLU A 280 -21.09 2.82 8.19
C GLU A 280 -20.76 3.02 9.67
N LYS A 281 -20.99 1.99 10.50
CA LYS A 281 -20.57 2.01 11.91
C LYS A 281 -19.05 2.15 12.02
N ILE A 282 -18.29 1.31 11.32
CA ILE A 282 -16.82 1.34 11.37
C ILE A 282 -16.30 2.67 10.83
N LYS A 283 -16.85 3.18 9.72
CA LYS A 283 -16.49 4.49 9.18
C LYS A 283 -16.73 5.61 10.20
N ARG A 284 -17.88 5.63 10.86
CA ARG A 284 -18.17 6.65 11.89
C ARG A 284 -17.25 6.54 13.11
N GLU A 285 -16.93 5.32 13.54
CA GLU A 285 -16.26 5.08 14.82
C GLU A 285 -14.74 4.95 14.70
N ARG A 286 -14.18 4.72 13.51
CA ARG A 286 -12.78 4.36 13.33
C ARG A 286 -12.09 5.02 12.12
N ASP A 287 -12.70 6.01 11.44
CA ASP A 287 -12.06 6.63 10.27
C ASP A 287 -10.68 7.22 10.63
N PRO A 288 -9.61 6.81 9.92
CA PRO A 288 -8.24 7.22 10.21
C PRO A 288 -8.02 8.72 9.98
N ILE A 289 -8.72 9.32 9.01
CA ILE A 289 -8.62 10.76 8.74
C ILE A 289 -9.25 11.52 9.90
N ALA A 290 -10.45 11.14 10.32
CA ALA A 290 -11.13 11.79 11.45
C ALA A 290 -10.32 11.66 12.74
N ARG A 291 -9.75 10.47 13.00
CA ARG A 291 -8.86 10.21 14.14
C ARG A 291 -7.65 11.14 14.14
N PHE A 292 -6.93 11.21 13.04
CA PHE A 292 -5.71 12.01 12.95
C PHE A 292 -6.01 13.51 12.97
N ARG A 293 -7.13 13.94 12.38
CA ARG A 293 -7.64 15.31 12.49
C ARG A 293 -7.85 15.71 13.96
N ASN A 294 -8.53 14.87 14.73
CA ASN A 294 -8.79 15.14 16.15
C ASN A 294 -7.49 15.27 16.94
N TYR A 295 -6.50 14.43 16.63
CA TYR A 295 -5.17 14.52 17.21
C TYR A 295 -4.48 15.86 16.89
N LEU A 296 -4.51 16.30 15.64
CA LEU A 296 -3.92 17.59 15.25
C LEU A 296 -4.64 18.79 15.91
N VAL A 297 -5.97 18.73 16.04
CA VAL A 297 -6.77 19.74 16.74
C VAL A 297 -6.37 19.81 18.22
N LYS A 298 -6.25 18.66 18.90
CA LYS A 298 -5.79 18.62 20.29
C LYS A 298 -4.36 19.16 20.47
N LYS A 299 -3.51 19.03 19.46
CA LYS A 299 -2.17 19.66 19.43
C LYS A 299 -2.17 21.15 19.06
N GLY A 300 -3.32 21.74 18.76
CA GLY A 300 -3.42 23.14 18.32
C GLY A 300 -2.85 23.39 16.92
N LEU A 301 -2.66 22.33 16.13
CA LEU A 301 -2.08 22.41 14.78
C LEU A 301 -3.16 22.56 13.69
N TRP A 302 -4.41 22.20 13.99
CA TRP A 302 -5.48 22.11 13.01
C TRP A 302 -6.80 22.73 13.49
N ASP A 303 -7.62 23.16 12.55
CA ASP A 303 -8.92 23.80 12.76
C ASP A 303 -9.82 23.66 11.52
N ASP A 304 -11.08 24.09 11.63
CA ASP A 304 -12.07 23.99 10.55
C ASP A 304 -11.73 24.85 9.33
N ALA A 305 -11.02 25.97 9.50
CA ALA A 305 -10.66 26.85 8.40
C ALA A 305 -9.55 26.21 7.55
N LYS A 306 -8.53 25.64 8.20
CA LYS A 306 -7.48 24.84 7.54
C LYS A 306 -8.05 23.61 6.86
N GLU A 307 -8.99 22.91 7.50
CA GLU A 307 -9.68 21.76 6.91
C GLU A 307 -10.35 22.13 5.58
N LYS A 308 -11.16 23.20 5.59
CA LYS A 308 -11.85 23.66 4.39
C LYS A 308 -10.86 24.03 3.27
N SER A 309 -9.81 24.77 3.60
CA SER A 309 -8.79 25.17 2.63
C SER A 309 -8.06 23.96 2.03
N LEU A 310 -7.75 22.96 2.85
CA LEU A 310 -7.09 21.73 2.41
C LEU A 310 -7.97 20.94 1.43
N LEU A 311 -9.26 20.80 1.74
CA LEU A 311 -10.20 20.07 0.89
C LEU A 311 -10.38 20.74 -0.48
N GLU A 312 -10.49 22.07 -0.52
CA GLU A 312 -10.57 22.84 -1.78
C GLU A 312 -9.30 22.69 -2.62
N GLU A 313 -8.13 22.72 -1.98
CA GLU A 313 -6.85 22.52 -2.65
C GLU A 313 -6.71 21.10 -3.23
N ILE A 314 -7.00 20.08 -2.43
CA ILE A 314 -6.87 18.67 -2.82
C ILE A 314 -7.85 18.32 -3.95
N ASP A 315 -9.08 18.84 -3.93
CA ASP A 315 -10.05 18.65 -5.02
C ASP A 315 -9.46 19.16 -6.35
N GLY A 316 -8.87 20.36 -6.34
CA GLY A 316 -8.20 20.93 -7.51
C GLY A 316 -7.00 20.09 -8.00
N LEU A 317 -6.18 19.57 -7.09
CA LEU A 317 -5.02 18.73 -7.44
C LEU A 317 -5.44 17.38 -8.05
N VAL A 318 -6.44 16.74 -7.46
CA VAL A 318 -6.97 15.45 -7.92
C VAL A 318 -7.66 15.61 -9.28
N ASP A 319 -8.41 16.69 -9.48
CA ASP A 319 -9.05 17.00 -10.75
C ASP A 319 -8.04 17.29 -11.86
N ALA A 320 -6.98 18.03 -11.56
CA ALA A 320 -5.88 18.28 -12.48
C ALA A 320 -5.19 16.96 -12.89
N ALA A 321 -4.82 16.12 -11.92
CA ALA A 321 -4.15 14.85 -12.19
C ALA A 321 -5.03 13.88 -13.01
N ALA A 322 -6.33 13.83 -12.72
CA ALA A 322 -7.28 13.04 -13.49
C ALA A 322 -7.38 13.54 -14.94
N LYS A 323 -7.50 14.87 -15.13
CA LYS A 323 -7.55 15.47 -16.46
C LYS A 323 -6.27 15.23 -17.26
N GLU A 324 -5.11 15.33 -16.63
CA GLU A 324 -3.83 15.01 -17.27
C GLU A 324 -3.73 13.54 -17.68
N ALA A 325 -4.25 12.62 -16.87
CA ALA A 325 -4.31 11.20 -17.21
C ALA A 325 -5.21 10.95 -18.42
N GLU A 326 -6.42 11.53 -18.43
CA GLU A 326 -7.37 11.42 -19.54
C GLU A 326 -6.85 12.02 -20.86
N GLN A 327 -6.05 13.09 -20.77
CA GLN A 327 -5.46 13.76 -21.92
C GLN A 327 -4.17 13.08 -22.43
N SER A 328 -3.68 12.05 -21.73
CA SER A 328 -2.49 11.34 -22.15
C SER A 328 -2.77 10.49 -23.39
N PRO A 329 -1.83 10.41 -24.35
CA PRO A 329 -2.04 9.66 -25.57
C PRO A 329 -2.26 8.17 -25.25
N PRO A 330 -3.15 7.48 -25.99
CA PRO A 330 -3.30 6.03 -25.85
C PRO A 330 -2.00 5.31 -26.26
N PRO A 331 -1.73 4.12 -25.70
CA PRO A 331 -0.58 3.32 -26.12
C PRO A 331 -0.61 3.01 -27.61
N THR A 332 0.54 3.08 -28.27
CA THR A 332 0.70 2.70 -29.68
C THR A 332 1.07 1.20 -29.82
N LEU A 333 0.96 0.65 -31.03
CA LEU A 333 1.46 -0.71 -31.29
C LEU A 333 2.97 -0.83 -31.03
N GLU A 334 3.71 0.25 -31.30
CA GLU A 334 5.14 0.32 -31.03
C GLU A 334 5.45 0.33 -29.53
N ASP A 335 4.62 0.98 -28.72
CA ASP A 335 4.77 0.96 -27.26
C ASP A 335 4.61 -0.46 -26.70
N LEU A 336 3.66 -1.23 -27.26
CA LEU A 336 3.47 -2.64 -26.89
C LEU A 336 4.71 -3.48 -27.19
N ALA A 337 5.37 -3.27 -28.33
CA ALA A 337 6.57 -4.03 -28.71
C ALA A 337 7.84 -3.58 -27.97
N ARG A 338 7.98 -2.27 -27.74
CA ARG A 338 9.20 -1.67 -27.17
C ARG A 338 9.50 -2.17 -25.77
N ASN A 339 8.47 -2.47 -24.98
CA ASN A 339 8.62 -2.78 -23.56
C ASN A 339 8.67 -4.29 -23.25
N VAL A 340 8.68 -5.16 -24.27
CA VAL A 340 8.76 -6.62 -24.07
C VAL A 340 10.19 -7.07 -23.79
N PHE A 341 11.17 -6.51 -24.52
CA PHE A 341 12.59 -6.86 -24.43
C PHE A 341 13.45 -5.59 -24.45
N ALA A 342 14.70 -5.70 -23.97
CA ALA A 342 15.66 -4.59 -24.03
C ALA A 342 15.96 -4.11 -25.47
N ARG A 343 15.80 -5.00 -26.46
CA ARG A 343 15.82 -4.68 -27.89
C ARG A 343 14.68 -5.44 -28.55
N ILE A 344 13.94 -4.78 -29.43
CA ILE A 344 12.83 -5.39 -30.17
C ILE A 344 13.41 -6.49 -31.08
N PRO A 345 13.04 -7.77 -30.91
CA PRO A 345 13.43 -8.83 -31.81
C PRO A 345 12.85 -8.64 -33.21
N GLU A 346 13.52 -9.16 -34.23
CA GLU A 346 13.11 -9.02 -35.63
C GLU A 346 11.67 -9.49 -35.87
N TYR A 347 11.29 -10.66 -35.35
CA TYR A 347 9.93 -11.19 -35.50
C TYR A 347 8.85 -10.26 -34.92
N LEU A 348 9.14 -9.58 -33.81
CA LEU A 348 8.20 -8.65 -33.17
C LEU A 348 8.11 -7.34 -33.95
N ALA A 349 9.22 -6.88 -34.54
CA ALA A 349 9.20 -5.74 -35.46
C ALA A 349 8.37 -6.06 -36.72
N GLU A 350 8.51 -7.26 -37.29
CA GLU A 350 7.71 -7.73 -38.42
C GLU A 350 6.22 -7.79 -38.08
N GLU A 351 5.85 -8.28 -36.89
CA GLU A 351 4.46 -8.29 -36.40
C GLU A 351 3.89 -6.87 -36.29
N VAL A 352 4.63 -5.92 -35.72
CA VAL A 352 4.20 -4.51 -35.63
C VAL A 352 3.95 -3.93 -37.02
N GLU A 353 4.84 -4.15 -37.97
CA GLU A 353 4.68 -3.66 -39.35
C GLU A 353 3.53 -4.35 -40.08
N TYR A 354 3.29 -5.64 -39.84
CA TYR A 354 2.11 -6.34 -40.33
C TYR A 354 0.82 -5.71 -39.80
N TYR A 355 0.71 -5.48 -38.49
CA TYR A 355 -0.50 -4.91 -37.89
C TYR A 355 -0.75 -3.46 -38.33
N LYS A 356 0.28 -2.66 -38.52
CA LYS A 356 0.15 -1.31 -39.12
C LYS A 356 -0.47 -1.37 -40.52
N LYS A 357 -0.02 -2.29 -41.37
CA LYS A 357 -0.55 -2.47 -42.73
C LYS A 357 -2.03 -2.89 -42.69
N VAL A 358 -2.39 -3.84 -41.82
CA VAL A 358 -3.78 -4.33 -41.70
C VAL A 358 -4.71 -3.25 -41.12
N GLN A 359 -4.28 -2.52 -40.09
CA GLN A 359 -5.07 -1.42 -39.52
C GLN A 359 -5.20 -0.22 -40.47
N GLY A 360 -4.15 0.07 -41.26
CA GLY A 360 -4.17 1.10 -42.30
C GLY A 360 -4.98 0.72 -43.54
N GLY A 361 -5.07 -0.57 -43.87
CA GLY A 361 -5.80 -1.10 -45.02
C GLY A 361 -7.31 -1.25 -44.82
N ALA A 362 -7.80 -1.25 -43.58
CA ALA A 362 -9.24 -1.34 -43.28
C ALA A 362 -10.00 0.00 -43.45
N ARG A 363 -9.35 1.04 -43.99
CA ARG A 363 -9.94 2.35 -44.32
C ARG A 363 -9.91 2.69 -45.82
N GLN A 364 -9.77 1.70 -46.71
CA GLN A 364 -9.98 1.89 -48.15
C GLN A 364 -11.22 1.15 -48.66
#